data_AF-A0AA35UG16-F1
#
_entry.id   AF-A0AA35UG16-F1
#
_cell.length_a   1.000
_cell.length_b   1.000
_cell.length_c   1.000
_cell.angle_alpha   90.00
_cell.angle_beta   90.00
_cell.angle_gamma   90.00
#
_symmetry.space_group_name_H-M   'P 1'
#
loop_
_entity.id
_entity.type
_entity.pdbx_description
1 polymer ?
#
loop_
_entity_poly.entity_id
_entity_poly.type
_entity_poly.pdbx_seq_one_letter_code
_entity_poly.pdbx_strand_id
1 'polypeptide(L)'
;MRVTEAARLLTTGYVSADFLWQMTTTPERVVIALLAGRPDWLPARTSTPTEAWDVLNARYRRLLLRRAPHHIQRCLPERAAYGVTGAINPRSSLCPLE
;
A
#
# COMPACT_ATOMS: atom_id res chain seq x y z
N MET A 1 10.83 -5.63 -12.86
CA MET A 1 9.52 -5.06 -13.25
C MET A 1 9.28 -3.77 -12.46
N ARG A 2 8.74 -2.69 -13.05
CA ARG A 2 8.42 -1.46 -12.28
C ARG A 2 7.12 -1.70 -11.50
N VAL A 3 7.13 -1.52 -10.18
CA VAL A 3 5.95 -1.68 -9.29
C VAL A 3 4.74 -0.84 -9.71
N THR A 4 4.96 0.31 -10.35
CA THR A 4 3.88 1.15 -10.91
C THR A 4 3.21 0.50 -12.12
N GLU A 5 3.98 -0.20 -12.95
CA GLU A 5 3.45 -0.92 -14.11
C GLU A 5 2.69 -2.15 -13.65
N ALA A 6 3.24 -2.87 -12.66
CA ALA A 6 2.55 -4.00 -12.04
C ALA A 6 1.18 -3.61 -11.46
N ALA A 7 1.12 -2.48 -10.74
CA ALA A 7 -0.15 -1.94 -10.25
C ALA A 7 -1.12 -1.61 -11.39
N ARG A 8 -0.62 -1.02 -12.48
CA ARG A 8 -1.42 -0.73 -13.68
C ARG A 8 -1.97 -1.99 -14.34
N LEU A 9 -1.13 -3.01 -14.54
CA LEU A 9 -1.53 -4.27 -15.17
C LEU A 9 -2.60 -5.02 -14.36
N LEU A 10 -2.54 -4.91 -13.02
CA LEU A 10 -3.57 -5.46 -12.13
C LEU A 10 -4.87 -4.67 -12.21
N THR A 11 -4.81 -3.33 -12.20
CA THR A 11 -6.02 -2.51 -12.25
C THR A 11 -6.70 -2.56 -13.62
N THR A 12 -5.96 -2.80 -14.70
CA THR A 12 -6.54 -3.00 -16.04
C THR A 12 -6.95 -4.44 -16.32
N GLY A 13 -6.71 -5.39 -15.41
CA GLY A 13 -7.03 -6.81 -15.59
C GLY A 13 -6.19 -7.52 -16.65
N TYR A 14 -5.06 -6.95 -17.07
CA TYR A 14 -4.16 -7.57 -18.05
C TYR A 14 -3.38 -8.75 -17.45
N VAL A 15 -3.18 -8.71 -16.13
CA VAL A 15 -2.50 -9.76 -15.35
C VAL A 15 -3.33 -10.07 -14.10
N SER A 16 -3.43 -11.34 -13.72
CA SER A 16 -4.04 -11.74 -12.44
C SER A 16 -3.10 -11.49 -11.26
N ALA A 17 -3.69 -11.19 -10.09
CA ALA A 17 -2.93 -11.01 -8.86
C ALA A 17 -2.05 -12.23 -8.55
N ASP A 18 -2.58 -13.44 -8.71
CA ASP A 18 -1.86 -14.69 -8.44
C ASP A 18 -0.59 -14.83 -9.30
N PHE A 19 -0.68 -14.52 -10.59
CA PHE A 19 0.48 -14.57 -11.48
C PHE A 19 1.52 -13.51 -11.10
N LEU A 20 1.07 -12.30 -10.76
CA LEU A 20 1.97 -11.22 -10.38
C LEU A 20 2.67 -11.50 -9.05
N TRP A 21 1.97 -12.15 -8.11
CA TRP A 21 2.50 -12.57 -6.82
C TRP A 21 3.62 -13.58 -6.95
N GLN A 22 3.55 -14.52 -7.90
CA GLN A 22 4.63 -15.48 -8.13
C GLN A 22 5.96 -14.82 -8.53
N MET A 23 5.92 -13.61 -9.10
CA MET A 23 7.10 -12.90 -9.59
C MET A 23 7.51 -11.69 -8.73
N THR A 24 6.87 -11.46 -7.59
CA THR A 24 7.11 -10.27 -6.75
C THR A 24 7.46 -10.63 -5.31
N THR A 25 8.36 -9.82 -4.75
CA THR A 25 8.77 -9.88 -3.35
C THR A 25 7.71 -9.27 -2.42
N THR A 26 7.70 -9.65 -1.14
CA THR A 26 6.76 -9.09 -0.14
C THR A 26 6.67 -7.55 -0.16
N PRO A 27 7.79 -6.79 -0.18
CA PRO A 27 7.73 -5.33 -0.24
C PRO A 27 7.07 -4.83 -1.53
N GLU A 28 7.36 -5.46 -2.67
CA GLU A 28 6.74 -5.09 -3.95
C GLU A 28 5.23 -5.34 -3.94
N ARG A 29 4.78 -6.47 -3.39
CA ARG A 29 3.35 -6.77 -3.24
C ARG A 29 2.64 -5.71 -2.43
N VAL A 30 3.22 -5.30 -1.30
CA VAL A 30 2.68 -4.24 -0.44
C VAL A 30 2.56 -2.92 -1.21
N VAL A 31 3.63 -2.50 -1.92
CA VAL A 31 3.57 -1.26 -2.73
C VAL A 31 2.52 -1.35 -3.81
N ILE A 32 2.44 -2.48 -4.51
CA ILE A 32 1.50 -2.68 -5.61
C ILE A 32 0.06 -2.63 -5.10
N ALA A 33 -0.25 -3.30 -3.99
CA ALA A 33 -1.56 -3.28 -3.35
C ALA A 33 -1.96 -1.85 -2.93
N LEU A 34 -1.04 -1.11 -2.30
CA LEU A 34 -1.27 0.26 -1.86
C LEU A 34 -1.38 1.25 -3.03
N LEU A 35 -0.62 1.07 -4.11
CA LEU A 35 -0.75 1.86 -5.34
C LEU A 35 -2.06 1.56 -6.07
N ALA A 36 -2.51 0.32 -6.06
CA ALA A 36 -3.79 -0.09 -6.63
C ALA A 36 -5.00 0.35 -5.79
N GLY A 37 -4.79 0.86 -4.57
CA GLY A 37 -5.88 1.21 -3.65
C GLY A 37 -6.63 -0.02 -3.14
N ARG A 38 -5.99 -1.20 -3.16
CA ARG A 38 -6.58 -2.48 -2.76
C ARG A 38 -5.85 -3.02 -1.53
N PRO A 39 -6.16 -2.49 -0.34
CA PRO A 39 -5.53 -2.96 0.88
C PRO A 39 -5.88 -4.43 1.20
N ASP A 40 -6.98 -4.95 0.66
CA ASP A 40 -7.37 -6.36 0.77
C ASP A 40 -6.36 -7.32 0.14
N TRP A 41 -5.47 -6.82 -0.73
CA TRP A 41 -4.42 -7.61 -1.37
C TRP A 41 -3.12 -7.67 -0.55
N LEU A 42 -3.10 -7.06 0.63
CA LEU A 42 -1.95 -7.11 1.51
C LEU A 42 -1.73 -8.52 2.06
N PRO A 43 -0.47 -8.99 2.16
CA PRO A 43 -0.13 -10.19 2.90
C PRO A 43 -0.66 -10.12 4.34
N ALA A 44 -1.10 -11.26 4.91
CA ALA A 44 -1.67 -11.32 6.26
C ALA A 44 -0.75 -10.70 7.34
N ARG A 45 0.57 -10.87 7.18
CA ARG A 45 1.63 -10.33 8.05
C ARG A 45 1.90 -8.82 7.91
N THR A 46 1.19 -8.16 7.00
CA THR A 46 1.28 -6.71 6.72
C THR A 46 -0.12 -6.14 6.60
N SER A 47 -1.06 -6.66 7.39
CA SER A 47 -2.47 -6.28 7.34
C SER A 47 -2.73 -4.95 8.04
N THR A 48 -1.80 -4.46 8.85
CA THR A 48 -1.88 -3.12 9.43
C THR A 48 -1.08 -2.08 8.62
N PRO A 49 -1.49 -0.81 8.60
CA PRO A 49 -0.75 0.25 7.90
C PRO A 49 0.70 0.40 8.39
N THR A 50 0.94 0.20 9.68
CA THR A 50 2.28 0.28 10.29
C THR A 50 3.17 -0.87 9.83
N GLU A 51 2.69 -2.12 9.91
CA GLU A 51 3.45 -3.29 9.44
C GLU A 51 3.72 -3.22 7.93
N ALA A 52 2.72 -2.78 7.15
CA ALA A 52 2.90 -2.53 5.73
C ALA A 52 3.98 -1.47 5.48
N TRP A 53 4.01 -0.39 6.27
CA TRP A 53 5.01 0.68 6.16
C TRP A 53 6.43 0.23 6.54
N ASP A 54 6.56 -0.61 7.55
CA ASP A 54 7.84 -1.09 8.07
C ASP A 54 8.56 -2.00 7.09
N VAL A 55 7.82 -2.77 6.27
CA VAL A 55 8.38 -3.61 5.21
C VAL A 55 8.91 -2.78 4.02
N LEU A 56 8.54 -1.51 3.90
CA LEU A 56 8.92 -0.66 2.77
C LEU A 56 10.22 0.10 3.01
N ASN A 57 11.09 0.11 1.99
CA ASN A 57 12.25 0.99 1.95
C ASN A 57 11.86 2.45 1.65
N ALA A 58 12.79 3.38 1.88
CA ALA A 58 12.57 4.81 1.68
C ALA A 58 12.13 5.18 0.24
N ARG A 59 12.59 4.42 -0.77
CA ARG A 59 12.19 4.62 -2.17
C ARG A 59 10.70 4.34 -2.37
N TYR A 60 10.21 3.25 -1.82
CA TYR A 60 8.80 2.85 -1.92
C TYR A 60 7.88 3.74 -1.09
N ARG A 61 8.31 4.14 0.11
CA ARG A 61 7.60 5.13 0.94
C ARG A 61 7.37 6.44 0.19
N ARG A 62 8.43 7.01 -0.40
CA ARG A 62 8.35 8.22 -1.24
C ARG A 62 7.44 8.05 -2.46
N LEU A 63 7.44 6.87 -3.07
CA LEU A 63 6.57 6.58 -4.21
C LEU A 63 5.09 6.60 -3.80
N LEU A 64 4.75 5.94 -2.70
CA LEU A 64 3.38 5.89 -2.19
C LEU A 64 2.84 7.26 -1.81
N LEU A 65 3.65 8.07 -1.12
CA LEU A 65 3.26 9.45 -0.78
C LEU A 65 2.97 10.33 -2.01
N ARG A 66 3.52 10.00 -3.18
CA ARG A 66 3.33 10.77 -4.42
C ARG A 66 2.26 10.21 -5.35
N ARG A 67 2.04 8.89 -5.33
CA ARG A 67 1.29 8.18 -6.38
C ARG A 67 0.15 7.32 -5.86
N ALA A 68 0.11 6.98 -4.57
CA ALA A 68 -1.00 6.21 -4.03
C ALA A 68 -2.30 7.03 -4.04
N PRO A 69 -3.48 6.39 -4.11
CA PRO A 69 -4.76 7.08 -3.97
C PRO A 69 -4.87 7.89 -2.68
N HIS A 70 -5.65 8.96 -2.70
CA HIS A 70 -5.74 9.91 -1.58
C HIS A 70 -6.22 9.25 -0.26
N HIS A 71 -7.12 8.26 -0.35
CA HIS A 71 -7.59 7.51 0.82
C HIS A 71 -6.46 6.69 1.45
N ILE A 72 -5.66 5.95 0.66
CA ILE A 72 -4.49 5.21 1.16
C ILE A 72 -3.48 6.17 1.79
N GLN A 73 -3.17 7.29 1.13
CA GLN A 73 -2.19 8.24 1.63
C GLN A 73 -2.53 8.79 3.03
N ARG A 74 -3.83 8.97 3.35
CA ARG A 74 -4.29 9.41 4.69
C ARG A 74 -4.02 8.36 5.76
N CYS A 75 -4.00 7.08 5.40
CA CYS A 75 -3.78 5.97 6.31
C CYS A 75 -2.27 5.67 6.52
N LEU A 76 -1.36 6.38 5.84
CA LEU A 76 0.10 6.12 5.92
C LEU A 76 0.78 6.86 7.09
N PRO A 77 1.68 6.22 7.85
CA PRO A 77 2.30 6.79 9.06
C PRO A 77 3.05 8.11 8.84
N GLU A 78 3.81 8.26 7.75
CA GLU A 78 4.58 9.50 7.53
C GLU A 78 3.68 10.70 7.21
N ARG A 79 2.48 10.51 6.63
CA ARG A 79 1.56 11.63 6.42
C ARG A 79 0.95 12.12 7.74
N ALA A 80 0.71 11.20 8.69
CA ALA A 80 0.27 11.53 10.05
C ALA A 80 1.35 12.27 10.86
N ALA A 81 2.64 12.07 10.54
CA ALA A 81 3.75 12.78 11.20
C ALA A 81 3.93 14.24 10.72
N TYR A 82 3.52 14.56 9.49
CA TYR A 82 3.65 15.91 8.91
C TYR A 82 2.34 16.72 8.89
N GLY A 83 1.24 16.17 9.39
CA GLY A 83 -0.07 16.83 9.37
C GLY A 83 -0.87 16.59 10.64
N VAL A 84 -0.77 17.52 11.59
CA VAL A 84 -1.72 17.82 12.66
C VAL A 84 -2.03 16.67 13.64
N THR A 85 -1.71 16.94 14.91
CA THR A 85 -2.15 16.26 16.13
C THR A 85 -3.58 15.73 16.01
N GLY A 86 -3.73 14.42 15.81
CA GLY A 86 -5.04 13.79 15.67
C GLY A 86 -4.93 12.27 15.72
N ALA A 87 -4.82 11.75 16.95
CA ALA A 87 -5.08 10.38 17.36
C ALA A 87 -4.61 9.26 16.38
N ILE A 88 -3.41 8.74 16.63
CA ILE A 88 -3.04 7.38 16.22
C ILE A 88 -4.08 6.45 16.85
N ASN A 89 -5.01 5.94 16.04
CA ASN A 89 -5.94 4.91 16.47
C ASN A 89 -5.37 3.56 15.98
N PRO A 90 -4.60 2.82 16.80
CA PRO A 90 -3.92 1.59 16.39
C PRO A 90 -4.86 0.40 16.14
N ARG A 91 -6.18 0.64 16.06
CA ARG A 91 -7.23 -0.39 15.93
C ARG A 91 -8.07 -0.31 14.67
N SER A 92 -7.82 0.64 13.78
CA SER A 92 -8.61 0.72 12.55
C SER A 92 -7.99 -0.18 11.48
N SER A 93 -8.51 -1.40 11.42
CA SER A 93 -8.58 -2.20 10.20
C SER A 93 -8.71 -1.27 9.00
N LEU A 94 -7.71 -1.34 8.11
CA LEU A 94 -7.60 -0.64 6.83
C LEU A 94 -8.89 0.12 6.46
N CYS A 95 -8.85 1.44 6.70
CA CYS A 95 -9.79 2.48 6.28
C CYS A 95 -11.13 1.95 5.74
N PRO A 96 -12.25 2.06 6.51
CA PRO A 96 -13.54 1.52 6.06
C PRO A 96 -13.87 2.11 4.69
N LEU A 97 -14.09 1.22 3.72
CA LEU A 97 -14.65 1.54 2.42
C LEU A 97 -16.09 2.00 2.66
N GLU A 98 -16.27 3.30 2.91
CA GLU A 98 -17.55 3.97 2.63
C GLU A 98 -17.60 4.41 1.16
#